data_AF-A0A7W0VMI9-F1
#
_entry.id   AF-A0A7W0VMI9-F1
#
_cell.length_a   1.000
_cell.length_b   1.000
_cell.length_c   1.000
_cell.angle_alpha   90.00
_cell.angle_beta   90.00
_cell.angle_gamma   90.00
#
_symmetry.space_group_name_H-M   'P 1'
#
loop_
_entity.id
_entity.type
_entity.pdbx_description
1 polymer ?
#
loop_
_entity_poly.entity_id
_entity_poly.type
_entity_poly.pdbx_seq_one_letter_code
_entity_poly.pdbx_strand_id
1 'polypeptide(L)'
;MRALLALVVLASCWRGAVEPAPEPVPRPARLDGEPDPPRRQTRSLAPAASGAPGTTSPGELAAVHQGWDDQNGCLQCHLHLGSGNPVSNNRCLGCHDHQGIAIRIAVGAGLHATPGFRGRACESCHQEHKGRRYDLMGWKSIKGGVKGFDHALTGWPIPPAYQGLRCTQCHTTVDSQGLQLYLGADRAQYP
;
A
#
# COMPACT_ATOMS: atom_id res chain seq x y z
N MET A 1 -58.52 -47.66 5.00
CA MET A 1 -58.49 -46.81 3.78
C MET A 1 -58.00 -45.43 4.17
N ARG A 2 -56.88 -44.96 3.56
CA ARG A 2 -56.48 -43.54 3.30
C ARG A 2 -56.37 -42.59 4.52
N ALA A 3 -55.37 -41.73 4.68
CA ALA A 3 -54.28 -41.28 3.82
C ALA A 3 -53.16 -40.66 4.69
N LEU A 4 -51.92 -40.78 4.19
CA LEU A 4 -50.74 -40.08 4.65
C LEU A 4 -50.86 -38.57 4.44
N LEU A 5 -50.45 -37.76 5.43
CA LEU A 5 -50.04 -36.37 5.20
C LEU A 5 -48.51 -36.33 5.10
N ALA A 6 -48.00 -36.10 3.88
CA ALA A 6 -46.62 -35.78 3.62
C ALA A 6 -46.46 -34.25 3.56
N LEU A 7 -45.58 -33.71 4.40
CA LEU A 7 -45.12 -32.32 4.34
C LEU A 7 -44.39 -32.08 3.01
N VAL A 8 -44.88 -31.11 2.23
CA VAL A 8 -44.15 -30.51 1.10
C VAL A 8 -43.45 -29.25 1.64
N VAL A 9 -42.15 -29.34 1.89
CA VAL A 9 -41.29 -28.17 2.12
C VAL A 9 -40.82 -27.68 0.76
N LEU A 10 -41.42 -26.60 0.27
CA LEU A 10 -40.97 -25.90 -0.92
C LEU A 10 -39.65 -25.17 -0.62
N ALA A 11 -38.60 -25.61 -1.30
CA ALA A 11 -37.31 -24.94 -1.36
C ALA A 11 -37.45 -23.60 -2.11
N SER A 12 -37.46 -22.49 -1.36
CA SER A 12 -37.28 -21.15 -1.93
C SER A 12 -35.79 -20.89 -2.13
N CYS A 13 -35.28 -21.22 -3.32
CA CYS A 13 -33.96 -20.82 -3.77
C CYS A 13 -33.91 -19.29 -3.88
N TRP A 14 -33.17 -18.66 -2.97
CA TRP A 14 -32.72 -17.27 -3.07
C TRP A 14 -31.90 -17.08 -4.36
N ARG A 15 -32.46 -16.39 -5.35
CA ARG A 15 -31.70 -15.78 -6.44
C ARG A 15 -31.34 -14.36 -6.00
N GLY A 16 -30.20 -14.20 -5.33
CA GLY A 16 -29.58 -12.90 -5.17
C GLY A 16 -29.01 -12.45 -6.51
N ALA A 17 -29.50 -11.34 -7.05
CA ALA A 17 -28.88 -10.71 -8.20
C ALA A 17 -27.51 -10.19 -7.76
N VAL A 18 -26.44 -10.71 -8.36
CA VAL A 18 -25.09 -10.16 -8.23
C VAL A 18 -25.08 -8.84 -9.00
N GLU A 19 -24.99 -7.71 -8.30
CA GLU A 19 -24.80 -6.42 -8.94
C GLU A 19 -23.47 -6.43 -9.70
N PRO A 20 -23.42 -5.89 -10.94
CA PRO A 20 -22.18 -5.82 -11.69
C PRO A 20 -21.16 -4.94 -10.96
N ALA A 21 -19.89 -5.34 -11.00
CA ALA A 21 -18.80 -4.57 -10.41
C ALA A 21 -18.79 -3.13 -10.99
N PRO A 22 -18.54 -2.11 -10.16
CA PRO A 22 -18.47 -0.73 -10.63
C PRO A 22 -17.36 -0.57 -11.67
N GLU A 23 -17.62 0.24 -12.70
CA GLU A 23 -16.66 0.49 -13.78
C GLU A 23 -15.34 1.06 -13.24
N PRO A 24 -14.19 0.70 -13.83
CA PRO A 24 -12.91 1.26 -13.44
C PRO A 24 -12.92 2.79 -13.62
N VAL A 25 -12.63 3.50 -12.54
CA VAL A 25 -12.48 4.96 -12.57
C VAL A 25 -11.36 5.32 -13.56
N PRO A 26 -11.62 6.17 -14.56
CA PRO A 26 -10.59 6.58 -15.51
C PRO A 26 -9.44 7.26 -14.76
N ARG A 27 -8.21 6.89 -15.13
CA ARG A 27 -7.00 7.53 -14.58
C ARG A 27 -7.11 9.03 -14.86
N PRO A 28 -6.78 9.92 -13.89
CA PRO A 28 -6.78 11.35 -14.16
C PRO A 28 -5.89 11.63 -15.36
N ALA A 29 -6.41 12.43 -16.29
CA ALA A 29 -5.61 12.91 -17.41
C ALA A 29 -4.35 13.56 -16.85
N ARG A 30 -3.20 13.19 -17.44
CA ARG A 30 -1.91 13.82 -17.13
C ARG A 30 -2.10 15.33 -17.25
N LEU A 31 -1.85 16.09 -16.19
CA LEU A 31 -1.87 17.54 -16.28
C LEU A 31 -0.77 17.96 -17.25
N ASP A 32 -1.13 18.73 -18.28
CA ASP A 32 -0.17 19.24 -19.25
C ASP A 32 0.92 20.03 -18.52
N GLY A 33 2.16 19.54 -18.54
CA GLY A 33 3.32 20.21 -17.94
C GLY A 33 4.15 19.39 -16.93
N GLU A 34 3.73 18.18 -16.53
CA GLU A 34 4.62 17.30 -15.75
C GLU A 34 5.69 16.65 -16.64
N PRO A 35 6.99 16.73 -16.27
CA PRO A 35 8.05 16.07 -17.03
C PRO A 35 7.85 14.56 -17.05
N ASP A 36 8.18 13.92 -18.17
CA ASP A 36 8.17 12.47 -18.29
C ASP A 36 9.07 11.83 -17.21
N PRO A 37 8.64 10.75 -16.53
CA PRO A 37 9.52 10.03 -15.63
C PRO A 37 10.73 9.52 -16.43
N PRO A 38 11.94 9.59 -15.87
CA PRO A 38 13.15 9.22 -16.60
C PRO A 38 13.06 7.77 -17.07
N ARG A 39 13.27 7.55 -18.38
CA ARG A 39 13.35 6.20 -18.93
C ARG A 39 14.43 5.42 -18.19
N ARG A 40 14.07 4.24 -17.70
CA ARG A 40 14.96 3.31 -17.00
C ARG A 40 16.11 2.90 -17.94
N GLN A 41 17.26 3.56 -17.83
CA GLN A 41 18.46 3.15 -18.55
C GLN A 41 19.09 1.97 -17.81
N THR A 42 19.16 0.81 -18.47
CA THR A 42 19.98 -0.31 -18.00
C THR A 42 21.44 0.06 -18.21
N ARG A 43 22.16 0.48 -17.16
CA ARG A 43 23.60 0.68 -17.22
C ARG A 43 24.33 -0.45 -16.52
N SER A 44 25.29 -1.02 -17.23
CA SER A 44 26.26 -2.02 -16.76
C SER A 44 27.04 -1.54 -15.54
N LEU A 45 27.34 -2.50 -14.66
CA LEU A 45 28.11 -2.35 -13.43
C LEU A 45 29.58 -2.01 -13.74
N ALA A 46 30.08 -0.92 -13.15
CA ALA A 46 31.49 -0.62 -12.97
C ALA A 46 31.81 -0.60 -11.45
N PRO A 47 33.06 -0.88 -11.02
CA PRO A 47 33.35 -1.14 -9.61
C PRO A 47 33.38 0.14 -8.77
N ALA A 48 33.04 -0.04 -7.50
CA ALA A 48 32.94 1.00 -6.48
C ALA A 48 34.28 1.67 -6.20
N ALA A 49 34.30 3.00 -6.16
CA ALA A 49 35.38 3.80 -5.61
C ALA A 49 34.92 4.53 -4.34
N SER A 50 35.84 4.57 -3.38
CA SER A 50 35.72 4.99 -1.98
C SER A 50 35.15 6.40 -1.75
N GLY A 51 34.49 6.56 -0.60
CA GLY A 51 33.73 7.75 -0.21
C GLY A 51 34.50 9.07 -0.15
N ALA A 52 33.80 10.14 -0.54
CA ALA A 52 34.20 11.54 -0.39
C ALA A 52 33.51 12.17 0.84
N PRO A 53 34.15 13.12 1.53
CA PRO A 53 33.50 13.90 2.59
C PRO A 53 32.50 14.88 1.96
N GLY A 54 31.23 14.76 2.36
CA GLY A 54 30.10 15.53 1.83
C GLY A 54 28.79 14.74 1.78
N THR A 55 28.57 13.82 2.73
CA THR A 55 27.40 12.94 2.72
C THR A 55 26.14 13.71 3.11
N THR A 56 25.39 14.18 2.12
CA THR A 56 24.09 14.86 2.26
C THR A 56 22.94 13.91 2.60
N SER A 57 23.16 12.59 2.58
CA SER A 57 22.16 11.57 2.93
C SER A 57 22.40 11.06 4.37
N PRO A 58 21.40 11.07 5.27
CA PRO A 58 21.52 10.57 6.65
C PRO A 58 21.85 9.08 6.79
N GLY A 59 21.68 8.31 5.71
CA GLY A 59 21.87 6.87 5.66
C GLY A 59 21.38 6.30 4.33
N GLU A 60 21.72 5.04 4.05
CA GLU A 60 21.28 4.36 2.83
C GLU A 60 19.76 4.25 2.76
N LEU A 61 19.21 4.36 1.56
CA LEU A 61 17.81 4.05 1.28
C LEU A 61 17.54 2.54 1.39
N ALA A 62 16.31 2.16 1.72
CA ALA A 62 15.85 0.78 1.67
C ALA A 62 16.04 0.18 0.27
N ALA A 63 16.18 -1.15 0.19
CA ALA A 63 16.44 -1.84 -1.08
C ALA A 63 15.40 -1.52 -2.17
N VAL A 64 14.15 -1.26 -1.77
CA VAL A 64 13.04 -0.91 -2.67
C VAL A 64 13.28 0.43 -3.40
N HIS A 65 14.07 1.33 -2.80
CA HIS A 65 14.39 2.66 -3.31
C HIS A 65 15.87 2.83 -3.68
N GLN A 66 16.67 1.76 -3.70
CA GLN A 66 18.11 1.84 -3.96
C GLN A 66 18.46 2.50 -5.30
N GLY A 67 17.55 2.46 -6.29
CA GLY A 67 17.75 3.12 -7.59
C GLY A 67 17.75 4.65 -7.53
N TRP A 68 17.37 5.23 -6.38
CA TRP A 68 17.38 6.67 -6.11
C TRP A 68 18.41 7.03 -5.03
N ASP A 69 19.25 6.09 -4.61
CA ASP A 69 20.26 6.33 -3.58
C ASP A 69 21.55 6.89 -4.20
N ASP A 70 21.39 8.03 -4.86
CA ASP A 70 22.46 8.80 -5.49
C ASP A 70 22.20 10.32 -5.33
N GLN A 71 23.14 11.14 -5.79
CA GLN A 71 23.08 12.59 -5.64
C GLN A 71 21.91 13.25 -6.39
N ASN A 72 21.34 12.58 -7.39
CA ASN A 72 20.22 13.07 -8.19
C ASN A 72 18.86 12.57 -7.66
N GLY A 73 18.87 11.50 -6.85
CA GLY A 73 17.67 10.86 -6.32
C GLY A 73 17.08 11.55 -5.09
N CYS A 74 17.81 12.43 -4.41
CA CYS A 74 17.32 13.14 -3.21
C CYS A 74 15.98 13.85 -3.48
N LEU A 75 15.91 14.59 -4.59
CA LEU A 75 14.72 15.33 -5.02
C LEU A 75 13.63 14.43 -5.60
N GLN A 76 13.68 13.11 -5.44
CA GLN A 76 12.53 12.25 -5.71
C GLN A 76 11.51 12.33 -4.57
N CYS A 77 11.97 12.46 -3.33
CA CYS A 77 11.11 12.53 -2.13
C CYS A 77 11.07 13.95 -1.54
N HIS A 78 12.19 14.66 -1.63
CA HIS A 78 12.40 15.94 -1.00
C HIS A 78 11.98 17.13 -1.88
N LEU A 79 11.46 18.19 -1.27
CA LEU A 79 11.05 19.40 -2.01
C LEU A 79 12.25 20.25 -2.47
N HIS A 80 13.34 20.26 -1.72
CA HIS A 80 14.58 20.98 -2.07
C HIS A 80 15.79 20.25 -1.47
N LEU A 81 16.99 20.82 -1.53
CA LEU A 81 18.14 20.30 -0.79
C LEU A 81 18.48 21.27 0.35
N GLY A 82 19.28 20.82 1.32
CA GLY A 82 19.76 21.65 2.44
C GLY A 82 19.01 21.44 3.76
N SER A 83 19.09 22.40 4.68
CA SER A 83 18.50 22.27 6.02
C SER A 83 16.97 22.20 5.97
N GLY A 84 16.39 21.38 6.86
CA GLY A 84 14.94 21.19 7.00
C GLY A 84 14.32 20.30 5.94
N ASN A 85 14.84 20.33 4.71
CA ASN A 85 14.51 19.51 3.55
C ASN A 85 13.24 18.63 3.70
N PRO A 86 12.03 19.21 3.57
CA PRO A 86 10.80 18.52 3.82
C PRO A 86 10.50 17.48 2.74
N VAL A 87 9.86 16.39 3.15
CA VAL A 87 9.34 15.35 2.27
C VAL A 87 7.90 15.69 1.88
N SER A 88 7.49 15.33 0.66
CA SER A 88 6.11 15.56 0.20
C SER A 88 5.35 14.26 0.02
N ASN A 89 4.16 14.18 0.63
CA ASN A 89 3.22 13.08 0.40
C ASN A 89 2.88 12.90 -1.09
N ASN A 90 2.79 14.00 -1.86
CA ASN A 90 2.47 13.93 -3.29
C ASN A 90 3.56 13.19 -4.08
N ARG A 91 4.83 13.34 -3.68
CA ARG A 91 5.94 12.62 -4.30
C ARG A 91 5.86 11.11 -4.00
N CYS A 92 5.50 10.74 -2.76
CA CYS A 92 5.24 9.34 -2.40
C CYS A 92 4.10 8.77 -3.26
N LEU A 93 2.97 9.48 -3.33
CA LEU A 93 1.79 9.05 -4.09
C LEU A 93 2.06 8.99 -5.60
N GLY A 94 2.92 9.86 -6.15
CA GLY A 94 3.30 9.84 -7.56
C GLY A 94 3.89 8.50 -8.02
N CYS A 95 4.57 7.78 -7.13
CA CYS A 95 5.05 6.42 -7.41
C CYS A 95 4.10 5.34 -6.83
N HIS A 96 3.55 5.53 -5.64
CA HIS A 96 2.74 4.52 -4.93
C HIS A 96 1.25 4.47 -5.33
N ASP A 97 0.82 5.25 -6.32
CA ASP A 97 -0.53 5.15 -6.86
C ASP A 97 -0.76 3.91 -7.76
N HIS A 98 0.29 3.15 -8.09
CA HIS A 98 0.16 1.88 -8.80
C HIS A 98 -0.69 0.83 -8.05
N GLN A 99 -0.91 1.02 -6.74
CA GLN A 99 -1.82 0.18 -5.93
C GLN A 99 -3.14 0.87 -5.59
N GLY A 100 -3.44 2.01 -6.23
CA GLY A 100 -4.65 2.80 -5.97
C GLY A 100 -4.68 3.45 -4.59
N ILE A 101 -3.52 3.70 -3.96
CA ILE A 101 -3.46 4.35 -2.64
C ILE A 101 -4.01 5.77 -2.71
N ALA A 102 -3.64 6.54 -3.74
CA ALA A 102 -4.08 7.93 -3.84
C ALA A 102 -5.60 8.01 -4.01
N ILE A 103 -6.16 7.19 -4.91
CA ILE A 103 -7.62 7.15 -5.10
C ILE A 103 -8.34 6.65 -3.84
N ARG A 104 -7.83 5.63 -3.13
CA ARG A 104 -8.44 5.15 -1.88
C ARG A 104 -8.47 6.23 -0.81
N ILE A 105 -7.40 6.99 -0.64
CA ILE A 105 -7.37 8.14 0.29
C ILE A 105 -8.40 9.19 -0.13
N ALA A 106 -8.45 9.53 -1.43
CA ALA A 106 -9.35 10.56 -1.96
C ALA A 106 -10.83 10.21 -1.77
N VAL A 107 -11.20 8.93 -1.95
CA VAL A 107 -12.59 8.45 -1.80
C VAL A 107 -12.94 7.98 -0.38
N GLY A 108 -12.04 8.16 0.59
CA GLY A 108 -12.33 7.84 1.98
C GLY A 108 -12.21 6.36 2.36
N ALA A 109 -11.47 5.56 1.60
CA ALA A 109 -11.37 4.11 1.76
C ALA A 109 -10.05 3.64 2.41
N GLY A 110 -10.14 2.68 3.33
CA GLY A 110 -9.01 2.01 3.96
C GLY A 110 -8.32 2.83 5.07
N LEU A 111 -7.27 2.26 5.67
CA LEU A 111 -6.60 2.81 6.85
C LEU A 111 -6.16 4.27 6.68
N HIS A 112 -5.53 4.60 5.54
CA HIS A 112 -4.97 5.94 5.32
C HIS A 112 -6.03 7.05 5.18
N ALA A 113 -7.30 6.68 5.00
CA ALA A 113 -8.41 7.62 4.96
C ALA A 113 -9.05 7.87 6.34
N THR A 114 -8.74 7.06 7.35
CA THR A 114 -9.43 7.12 8.65
C THR A 114 -8.88 8.22 9.57
N PRO A 115 -9.68 8.66 10.57
CA PRO A 115 -9.22 9.58 11.59
C PRO A 115 -7.96 9.06 12.28
N GLY A 116 -6.90 9.87 12.32
CA GLY A 116 -5.59 9.49 12.88
C GLY A 116 -4.54 9.08 11.85
N PHE A 117 -4.92 8.87 10.59
CA PHE A 117 -4.02 8.61 9.47
C PHE A 117 -4.17 9.62 8.34
N ARG A 118 -5.41 10.07 8.07
CA ARG A 118 -5.71 11.01 6.99
C ARG A 118 -4.90 12.30 7.14
N GLY A 119 -4.20 12.69 6.08
CA GLY A 119 -3.43 13.94 6.01
C GLY A 119 -2.11 13.93 6.79
N ARG A 120 -1.72 12.80 7.40
CA ARG A 120 -0.40 12.69 8.04
C ARG A 120 0.70 12.62 6.99
N ALA A 121 1.87 13.12 7.38
CA ALA A 121 3.07 12.97 6.57
C ALA A 121 3.45 11.48 6.49
N CYS A 122 3.62 10.97 5.27
CA CYS A 122 3.87 9.55 5.01
C CYS A 122 5.11 9.06 5.76
N GLU A 123 6.17 9.87 5.78
CA GLU A 123 7.45 9.60 6.42
C GLU A 123 7.36 9.47 7.94
N SER A 124 6.27 9.95 8.58
CA SER A 124 6.07 9.75 10.02
C SER A 124 5.89 8.27 10.41
N CYS A 125 5.45 7.44 9.45
CA CYS A 125 5.35 5.99 9.61
C CYS A 125 6.30 5.25 8.67
N HIS A 126 6.37 5.67 7.41
CA HIS A 126 7.18 5.07 6.35
C HIS A 126 8.57 5.71 6.30
N GLN A 127 9.37 5.45 7.33
CA GLN A 127 10.66 6.12 7.53
C GLN A 127 11.75 5.55 6.63
N GLU A 128 12.47 6.40 5.94
CA GLU A 128 13.57 6.04 5.04
C GLU A 128 14.95 6.38 5.65
N HIS A 129 16.05 6.12 4.93
CA HIS A 129 17.45 6.35 5.35
C HIS A 129 17.92 5.45 6.48
N LYS A 130 17.33 4.27 6.60
CA LYS A 130 17.60 3.32 7.71
C LYS A 130 18.30 2.05 7.27
N GLY A 131 18.86 2.05 6.06
CA GLY A 131 19.60 0.92 5.52
C GLY A 131 18.77 0.04 4.60
N ARG A 132 19.47 -0.72 3.75
CA ARG A 132 18.89 -1.58 2.71
C ARG A 132 17.81 -2.55 3.20
N ARG A 133 17.90 -2.97 4.47
CA ARG A 133 17.03 -3.98 5.08
C ARG A 133 15.89 -3.38 5.92
N TYR A 134 15.74 -2.06 5.94
CA TYR A 134 14.69 -1.44 6.72
C TYR A 134 13.30 -1.69 6.12
N ASP A 135 12.34 -1.99 7.00
CA ASP A 135 10.95 -2.19 6.63
C ASP A 135 10.21 -0.85 6.55
N LEU A 136 9.91 -0.43 5.33
CA LEU A 136 9.16 0.78 5.06
C LEU A 136 7.67 0.65 5.32
N MET A 137 7.12 -0.53 5.61
CA MET A 137 5.67 -0.71 5.81
C MET A 137 5.12 0.03 7.04
N GLY A 138 6.00 0.53 7.91
CA GLY A 138 5.63 1.42 9.01
C GLY A 138 4.95 0.72 10.19
N TRP A 139 4.98 -0.62 10.23
CA TRP A 139 4.39 -1.41 11.32
C TRP A 139 4.89 -1.03 12.71
N LYS A 140 6.13 -0.55 12.82
CA LYS A 140 6.69 -0.04 14.09
C LYS A 140 5.95 1.21 14.61
N SER A 141 5.29 1.96 13.74
CA SER A 141 4.50 3.14 14.08
C SER A 141 3.02 2.81 14.32
N ILE A 142 2.61 1.56 14.16
CA ILE A 142 1.24 1.09 14.38
C ILE A 142 1.14 0.42 15.75
N LYS A 143 0.14 0.80 16.54
CA LYS A 143 -0.12 0.17 17.84
C LYS A 143 -0.34 -1.34 17.65
N GLY A 144 0.41 -2.15 18.38
CA GLY A 144 0.37 -3.62 18.26
C GLY A 144 1.16 -4.19 17.09
N GLY A 145 1.69 -3.34 16.18
CA GLY A 145 2.38 -3.75 14.97
C GLY A 145 1.57 -4.73 14.12
N VAL A 146 2.26 -5.57 13.36
CA VAL A 146 1.62 -6.60 12.51
C VAL A 146 0.71 -7.54 13.30
N LYS A 147 1.12 -7.92 14.52
CA LYS A 147 0.44 -8.96 15.31
C LYS A 147 -0.82 -8.46 16.02
N GLY A 148 -0.86 -7.18 16.35
CA GLY A 148 -1.96 -6.55 17.08
C GLY A 148 -2.76 -5.56 16.22
N PHE A 149 -2.63 -5.62 14.90
CA PHE A 149 -3.35 -4.74 14.00
C PHE A 149 -4.85 -5.00 14.08
N ASP A 150 -5.62 -3.94 14.34
CA ASP A 150 -7.08 -4.00 14.36
C ASP A 150 -7.64 -3.72 12.95
N HIS A 151 -8.19 -4.76 12.32
CA HIS A 151 -8.78 -4.66 10.99
C HIS A 151 -9.99 -3.71 10.91
N ALA A 152 -10.69 -3.48 12.02
CA ALA A 152 -11.82 -2.53 12.05
C ALA A 152 -11.37 -1.10 11.67
N LEU A 153 -10.09 -0.74 11.91
CA LEU A 153 -9.51 0.54 11.52
C LEU A 153 -9.47 0.77 10.02
N THR A 154 -9.66 -0.28 9.21
CA THR A 154 -9.67 -0.19 7.75
C THR A 154 -11.06 0.03 7.16
N GLY A 155 -12.11 -0.02 8.00
CA GLY A 155 -13.50 -0.13 7.55
C GLY A 155 -13.90 -1.55 7.12
N TRP A 156 -13.02 -2.53 7.29
CA TRP A 156 -13.24 -3.93 6.94
C TRP A 156 -12.94 -4.85 8.14
N PRO A 157 -13.86 -4.94 9.12
CA PRO A 157 -13.68 -5.79 10.29
C PRO A 157 -13.73 -7.28 9.91
N ILE A 158 -12.85 -8.08 10.51
CA ILE A 158 -12.82 -9.52 10.31
C ILE A 158 -14.00 -10.19 11.05
N PRO A 159 -14.85 -10.99 10.38
CA PRO A 159 -15.93 -11.73 11.02
C PRO A 159 -15.39 -12.71 12.07
N PRO A 160 -16.16 -13.01 13.13
CA PRO A 160 -15.72 -13.91 14.21
C PRO A 160 -15.14 -15.25 13.73
N ALA A 161 -15.69 -15.83 12.65
CA ALA A 161 -15.23 -17.10 12.09
C ALA A 161 -13.78 -17.08 11.55
N TYR A 162 -13.25 -15.89 11.23
CA TYR A 162 -11.92 -15.69 10.64
C TYR A 162 -10.96 -14.98 11.59
N GLN A 163 -11.38 -14.73 12.84
CA GLN A 163 -10.50 -14.16 13.85
C GLN A 163 -9.36 -15.13 14.18
N GLY A 164 -8.15 -14.58 14.33
CA GLY A 164 -6.95 -15.37 14.64
C GLY A 164 -6.24 -15.97 13.43
N LEU A 165 -6.77 -15.82 12.21
CA LEU A 165 -6.02 -16.15 11.00
C LEU A 165 -4.77 -15.27 10.88
N ARG A 166 -3.71 -15.86 10.35
CA ARG A 166 -2.49 -15.12 10.01
C ARG A 166 -2.77 -14.21 8.81
N CYS A 167 -2.11 -13.06 8.77
CA CYS A 167 -2.23 -12.10 7.66
C CYS A 167 -2.07 -12.79 6.29
N THR A 168 -1.12 -13.73 6.19
CA THR A 168 -0.76 -14.47 4.97
C THR A 168 -1.84 -15.44 4.47
N GLN A 169 -2.90 -15.69 5.25
CA GLN A 169 -4.00 -16.57 4.83
C GLN A 169 -5.02 -15.85 3.95
N CYS A 170 -5.13 -14.53 4.07
CA CYS A 170 -6.01 -13.70 3.22
C CYS A 170 -5.19 -12.83 2.28
N HIS A 171 -4.11 -12.21 2.78
CA HIS A 171 -3.15 -11.48 1.99
C HIS A 171 -2.13 -12.49 1.46
N THR A 172 -2.33 -13.01 0.25
CA THR A 172 -1.49 -14.07 -0.33
C THR A 172 -0.51 -13.57 -1.39
N THR A 173 -0.64 -12.30 -1.80
CA THR A 173 0.17 -11.68 -2.85
C THR A 173 1.35 -10.90 -2.28
N VAL A 174 2.50 -10.99 -2.94
CA VAL A 174 3.71 -10.25 -2.56
C VAL A 174 4.18 -9.35 -3.70
N ASP A 175 4.96 -8.31 -3.38
CA ASP A 175 5.64 -7.51 -4.39
C ASP A 175 6.87 -8.23 -4.97
N SER A 176 7.59 -7.56 -5.88
CA SER A 176 8.82 -8.07 -6.49
C SER A 176 9.95 -8.36 -5.50
N GLN A 177 9.82 -7.90 -4.25
CA GLN A 177 10.79 -8.06 -3.18
C GLN A 177 10.32 -9.07 -2.12
N GLY A 178 9.18 -9.73 -2.36
CA GLY A 178 8.61 -10.72 -1.45
C GLY A 178 7.89 -10.11 -0.24
N LEU A 179 7.63 -8.80 -0.24
CA LEU A 179 6.86 -8.16 0.84
C LEU A 179 5.36 -8.37 0.63
N GLN A 180 4.67 -8.71 1.71
CA GLN A 180 3.23 -8.94 1.70
C GLN A 180 2.46 -7.69 1.28
N LEU A 181 1.61 -7.82 0.27
CA LEU A 181 0.68 -6.78 -0.14
C LEU A 181 -0.63 -6.89 0.64
N TYR A 182 -1.09 -5.76 1.16
CA TYR A 182 -2.31 -5.69 1.98
C TYR A 182 -3.52 -5.10 1.24
N LEU A 183 -3.30 -4.58 0.03
CA LEU A 183 -4.35 -4.05 -0.85
C LEU A 183 -4.89 -5.15 -1.78
N GLY A 184 -6.17 -5.05 -2.13
CA GLY A 184 -6.83 -5.97 -3.07
C GLY A 184 -7.53 -7.18 -2.42
N ALA A 185 -7.31 -7.42 -1.11
CA ALA A 185 -8.02 -8.46 -0.36
C ALA A 185 -9.33 -7.94 0.29
N ASP A 186 -9.59 -6.64 0.24
CA ASP A 186 -10.83 -5.99 0.71
C ASP A 186 -12.07 -6.41 -0.08
N ARG A 187 -11.87 -7.07 -1.24
CA ARG A 187 -12.92 -7.60 -2.13
C ARG A 187 -12.96 -9.12 -2.20
N ALA A 188 -12.05 -9.81 -1.52
CA ALA A 188 -12.12 -11.25 -1.45
C ALA A 188 -13.35 -11.61 -0.61
N GLN A 189 -14.36 -12.17 -1.27
CA GLN A 189 -15.42 -12.89 -0.56
C GLN A 189 -14.70 -13.95 0.27
N TYR A 190 -14.98 -13.94 1.58
CA TYR A 190 -14.50 -14.97 2.49
C TYR A 190 -14.71 -16.36 1.83
N PRO A 191 -13.73 -17.27 1.90
CA PRO A 191 -13.87 -18.60 1.30
C PRO A 191 -15.09 -19.35 1.83
#